data_AF-A0A8H6P0Y5-F1
#
_entry.id   AF-A0A8H6P0Y5-F1
#
_cell.length_a   1.000
_cell.length_b   1.000
_cell.length_c   1.000
_cell.angle_alpha   90.00
_cell.angle_beta   90.00
_cell.angle_gamma   90.00
#
_symmetry.space_group_name_H-M   'P 1'
#
loop_
_entity.id
_entity.type
_entity.pdbx_description
1 polymer ?
#
loop_
_entity_poly.entity_id
_entity_poly.type
_entity_poly.pdbx_seq_one_letter_code
_entity_poly.pdbx_strand_id
1 'polypeptide(L)'
;MLFQEDEGLSIITTKDLAESHGFRDYTFPCKKISLAVQSSLEAVGLIAAISSKLASHGISTNVVSGYFHDHIFVPLGKEDAALQVLQDMMKAAESIIQK
;
A
#
# COMPACT_ATOMS: atom_id res chain seq x y z
N MET A 1 -11.13 3.03 -7.26
CA MET A 1 -10.19 4.06 -7.73
C MET A 1 -10.06 3.92 -9.23
N LEU A 2 -10.09 5.04 -9.94
CA LEU A 2 -9.93 5.10 -11.38
C LEU A 2 -8.68 5.95 -11.66
N PHE A 3 -7.79 5.48 -12.52
CA PHE A 3 -6.57 6.17 -12.91
C PHE A 3 -6.40 6.08 -14.42
N GLN A 4 -6.44 7.22 -15.10
CA GLN A 4 -6.29 7.28 -16.55
C GLN A 4 -4.80 7.35 -16.90
N GLU A 5 -4.33 6.34 -17.62
CA GLU A 5 -2.99 6.28 -18.24
C GLU A 5 -3.12 6.53 -19.74
N ASP A 6 -1.99 6.73 -20.42
CA ASP A 6 -1.96 6.89 -21.87
C ASP A 6 -2.38 5.59 -22.58
N GLU A 7 -2.09 4.45 -21.97
CA GLU A 7 -2.42 3.10 -22.45
C GLU A 7 -3.88 2.70 -22.17
N GLY A 8 -4.54 3.34 -21.20
CA GLY A 8 -5.91 3.01 -20.83
C GLY A 8 -6.29 3.35 -19.39
N LEU A 9 -7.49 2.92 -19.00
CA LEU A 9 -8.02 3.14 -17.65
C LEU A 9 -7.63 2.00 -16.71
N SER A 10 -6.82 2.32 -15.70
CA SER A 10 -6.53 1.43 -14.57
C SER A 10 -7.60 1.56 -13.48
N ILE A 11 -8.12 0.42 -13.03
CA ILE A 11 -9.18 0.35 -12.02
C ILE A 11 -8.70 -0.50 -10.84
N ILE A 12 -8.59 0.12 -9.67
CA ILE A 12 -8.44 -0.60 -8.40
C ILE A 12 -9.80 -0.64 -7.71
N THR A 13 -10.35 -1.84 -7.54
CA THR A 13 -11.68 -2.05 -6.99
C THR A 13 -11.74 -3.32 -6.13
N THR A 14 -12.86 -3.54 -5.45
CA THR A 14 -13.11 -4.79 -4.73
C THR A 14 -13.37 -5.92 -5.73
N LYS A 15 -13.00 -7.14 -5.33
CA LYS A 15 -13.25 -8.35 -6.12
C LYS A 15 -14.73 -8.49 -6.49
N ASP A 16 -15.62 -8.35 -5.51
CA ASP A 16 -17.07 -8.48 -5.72
C ASP A 16 -17.62 -7.47 -6.73
N LEU A 17 -17.09 -6.24 -6.74
CA LEU A 17 -17.53 -5.23 -7.71
C LEU A 17 -17.01 -5.54 -9.11
N ALA A 18 -15.75 -5.99 -9.23
CA ALA A 18 -15.20 -6.44 -10.52
C ALA A 18 -16.02 -7.62 -11.09
N GLU A 19 -16.27 -8.64 -10.28
CA GLU A 19 -16.97 -9.85 -10.71
C GLU A 19 -18.44 -9.58 -11.05
N SER A 20 -19.13 -8.71 -10.29
CA SER A 20 -20.53 -8.34 -10.59
C SER A 20 -20.70 -7.57 -11.91
N HIS A 21 -19.63 -6.96 -12.43
CA HIS A 21 -19.59 -6.29 -13.73
C HIS A 21 -18.93 -7.14 -14.83
N GLY A 22 -18.64 -8.41 -14.56
CA GLY A 22 -18.10 -9.36 -15.54
C GLY A 22 -16.57 -9.29 -15.72
N PHE A 23 -15.85 -8.48 -14.93
CA PHE A 23 -14.40 -8.42 -14.97
C PHE A 23 -13.79 -9.57 -14.16
N ARG A 24 -13.30 -10.60 -14.86
CA ARG A 24 -12.73 -11.82 -14.24
C ARG A 24 -11.22 -11.98 -14.45
N ASP A 25 -10.64 -11.21 -15.36
CA ASP A 25 -9.21 -11.25 -15.68
C ASP A 25 -8.50 -10.04 -15.06
N TYR A 26 -8.27 -10.11 -13.75
CA TYR A 26 -7.55 -9.08 -13.00
C TYR A 26 -6.12 -9.53 -12.70
N THR A 27 -5.16 -8.63 -12.88
CA THR A 27 -3.71 -8.95 -12.86
C THR A 27 -3.06 -8.85 -11.49
N PHE A 28 -3.71 -8.19 -10.51
CA PHE A 28 -3.12 -7.96 -9.18
C PHE A 28 -4.14 -8.13 -8.04
N PRO A 29 -4.45 -9.38 -7.64
CA PRO A 29 -5.19 -9.64 -6.42
C PRO A 29 -4.38 -9.16 -5.21
N CYS A 30 -4.94 -8.26 -4.43
CA CYS A 30 -4.22 -7.58 -3.36
C CYS A 30 -5.07 -7.31 -2.12
N LYS A 31 -4.39 -6.96 -1.03
CA LYS A 31 -4.98 -6.38 0.17
C LYS A 31 -4.52 -4.94 0.31
N LYS A 32 -5.42 -4.08 0.76
CA LYS A 32 -5.16 -2.66 1.05
C LYS A 32 -4.79 -2.48 2.51
N ILE A 33 -3.65 -1.84 2.76
CA ILE A 33 -3.22 -1.34 4.07
C ILE A 33 -3.25 0.20 3.98
N SER A 34 -4.06 0.85 4.80
CA SER A 34 -4.09 2.33 4.87
C SER A 34 -3.20 2.79 6.02
N LEU A 35 -2.30 3.73 5.75
CA LEU A 35 -1.50 4.35 6.81
C LEU A 35 -2.32 5.47 7.46
N ALA A 36 -2.52 5.38 8.78
CA ALA A 36 -3.19 6.41 9.56
C ALA A 36 -2.25 7.57 9.96
N VAL A 37 -0.99 7.53 9.52
CA VAL A 37 -0.05 8.63 9.76
C VAL A 37 -0.59 9.85 9.03
N GLN A 38 -0.72 10.95 9.77
CA GLN A 38 -0.90 12.26 9.20
C GLN A 38 0.44 12.61 8.56
N SER A 39 0.68 12.08 7.35
CA SER A 39 1.74 12.57 6.50
C SER A 39 1.38 14.05 6.31
N SER A 40 2.04 14.94 7.04
CA SER A 40 2.26 16.25 6.43
C SER A 40 2.83 15.90 5.06
N LEU A 41 2.37 16.59 4.01
CA LEU A 41 2.92 16.44 2.66
C LEU A 41 4.46 16.60 2.60
N GLU A 42 5.09 16.93 3.73
CA GLU A 42 6.50 17.16 3.99
C GLU A 42 7.27 15.96 4.57
N ALA A 43 6.66 14.81 4.84
CA ALA A 43 7.36 13.61 5.31
C ALA A 43 8.15 12.92 4.18
N VAL A 44 9.12 13.65 3.61
CA VAL A 44 10.01 13.19 2.55
C VAL A 44 10.69 11.89 2.99
N GLY A 45 10.43 10.81 2.24
CA GLY A 45 11.10 9.52 2.43
C GLY A 45 10.34 8.46 3.21
N LEU A 46 9.17 8.75 3.81
CA LEU A 46 8.38 7.73 4.50
C LEU A 46 8.00 6.57 3.56
N ILE A 47 7.44 6.90 2.39
CA ILE A 47 7.06 5.89 1.38
C ILE A 47 8.29 5.12 0.87
N ALA A 48 9.41 5.80 0.65
CA ALA A 48 10.65 5.15 0.23
C ALA A 48 11.17 4.15 1.28
N ALA A 49 11.13 4.53 2.56
CA ALA A 49 11.52 3.65 3.66
C ALA A 49 10.59 2.42 3.77
N ILE A 50 9.28 2.63 3.63
CA ILE A 50 8.28 1.56 3.66
C ILE A 50 8.47 0.59 2.50
N SER A 51 8.53 1.10 1.26
CA SER A 51 8.73 0.28 0.07
C SER A 51 10.04 -0.49 0.15
N SER A 52 11.13 0.13 0.61
CA SER A 52 12.42 -0.53 0.79
C SER A 52 12.35 -1.67 1.82
N LYS A 53 11.69 -1.43 2.96
CA LYS A 53 11.59 -2.44 4.01
C LYS A 53 10.69 -3.62 3.60
N LEU A 54 9.59 -3.37 2.91
CA LEU A 54 8.72 -4.43 2.40
C LEU A 54 9.44 -5.23 1.29
N ALA A 55 10.17 -4.54 0.40
CA ALA A 55 10.97 -5.18 -0.64
C ALA A 55 12.06 -6.10 -0.04
N SER A 56 12.71 -5.70 1.07
CA SER A 56 13.71 -6.55 1.74
C SER A 56 13.13 -7.82 2.37
N HIS A 57 11.80 -7.91 2.52
CA HIS A 57 11.07 -9.12 2.92
C HIS A 57 10.44 -9.85 1.72
N GLY A 58 10.77 -9.47 0.49
CA GLY A 58 10.23 -10.05 -0.73
C GLY A 58 8.75 -9.73 -0.94
N ILE A 59 8.27 -8.60 -0.43
CA ILE A 59 6.89 -8.14 -0.58
C ILE A 59 6.88 -6.94 -1.54
N SER A 60 6.25 -7.10 -2.71
CA SER A 60 6.01 -5.99 -3.61
C SER A 60 4.93 -5.05 -3.07
N THR A 61 5.04 -3.77 -3.41
CA THR A 61 4.13 -2.74 -2.94
C THR A 61 3.73 -1.82 -4.07
N ASN A 62 2.42 -1.63 -4.25
CA ASN A 62 1.88 -0.54 -5.06
C ASN A 62 1.32 0.52 -4.11
N VAL A 63 1.77 1.75 -4.23
CA VAL A 63 1.37 2.84 -3.33
C VAL A 63 0.48 3.82 -4.08
N VAL A 64 -0.63 4.19 -3.46
CA VAL A 64 -1.50 5.27 -3.92
C VAL A 64 -1.54 6.32 -2.83
N SER A 65 -0.99 7.49 -3.12
CA SER A 65 -1.04 8.64 -2.22
C SER A 65 -2.36 9.38 -2.36
N GLY A 66 -3.25 9.21 -1.38
CA GLY A 66 -4.47 9.98 -1.26
C GLY A 66 -4.24 11.29 -0.50
N TYR A 67 -5.17 12.23 -0.61
CA TYR A 67 -5.09 13.52 0.11
C TYR A 67 -5.00 13.33 1.64
N PHE A 68 -5.74 12.36 2.19
CA PHE A 68 -5.78 12.11 3.63
C PHE A 68 -4.79 11.05 4.07
N HIS A 69 -4.63 10.00 3.28
CA HIS A 69 -3.86 8.83 3.64
C HIS A 69 -3.19 8.24 2.41
N ASP A 70 -1.98 7.72 2.62
CA ASP A 70 -1.36 6.79 1.69
C ASP A 70 -1.98 5.40 1.85
N HIS A 71 -2.24 4.76 0.72
CA HIS A 71 -2.76 3.40 0.63
C HIS A 71 -1.70 2.50 0.00
N ILE A 72 -1.32 1.45 0.71
CA ILE A 72 -0.38 0.45 0.24
C ILE A 72 -1.16 -0.80 -0.15
N PHE A 73 -0.97 -1.24 -1.38
CA PHE A 73 -1.52 -2.49 -1.89
C PHE A 73 -0.41 -3.53 -1.95
N VAL A 74 -0.62 -4.64 -1.22
CA VAL A 74 0.30 -5.78 -1.16
C VAL A 74 -0.35 -7.02 -1.78
N PRO A 75 0.42 -7.96 -2.36
CA PRO A 75 -0.14 -9.19 -2.91
C PRO A 75 -1.01 -9.93 -1.89
N LEU A 76 -2.09 -10.54 -2.38
CA LEU A 76 -2.93 -11.42 -1.57
C LEU A 76 -2.08 -12.57 -1.00
N GLY A 77 -2.25 -12.88 0.28
CA GLY A 77 -1.46 -13.85 1.04
C GLY A 77 -0.17 -13.28 1.65
N LYS A 78 0.15 -11.99 1.44
CA LYS A 78 1.30 -11.30 2.05
C LYS A 78 0.89 -10.24 3.07
N GLU A 79 -0.40 -10.03 3.29
CA GLU A 79 -0.95 -8.99 4.16
C GLU A 79 -0.41 -9.03 5.59
N ASP A 80 -0.38 -10.21 6.21
CA ASP A 80 0.02 -10.34 7.61
C ASP A 80 1.52 -10.09 7.78
N ALA A 81 2.33 -10.63 6.85
CA ALA A 81 3.76 -10.37 6.81
C ALA A 81 4.05 -8.89 6.58
N ALA A 82 3.32 -8.24 5.67
CA ALA A 82 3.46 -6.81 5.42
C ALA A 82 3.09 -5.99 6.65
N LEU A 83 1.98 -6.33 7.31
CA LEU A 83 1.52 -5.65 8.52
C LEU A 83 2.54 -5.77 9.65
N GLN A 84 3.10 -6.96 9.85
CA GLN A 84 4.15 -7.20 10.84
C GLN A 84 5.39 -6.33 10.57
N VAL A 85 5.86 -6.30 9.32
CA VAL A 85 7.00 -5.47 8.92
C VAL A 85 6.75 -3.99 9.20
N LEU A 86 5.55 -3.48 8.86
CA LEU A 86 5.17 -2.09 9.10
C LEU A 86 5.09 -1.76 10.60
N GLN A 87 4.51 -2.65 11.41
CA GLN A 87 4.44 -2.47 12.87
C GLN A 87 5.83 -2.42 13.50
N ASP A 88 6.76 -3.27 13.06
CA ASP A 88 8.13 -3.29 13.59
C ASP A 88 8.90 -2.03 13.19
N MET A 89 8.67 -1.49 11.98
CA MET A 89 9.21 -0.18 11.59
C MET A 89 8.70 0.95 12.50
N MET A 90 7.40 0.98 12.78
CA MET A 90 6.80 2.04 13.60
C MET A 90 7.33 1.99 15.05
N LYS A 91 7.40 0.80 15.65
CA LYS A 91 7.99 0.63 16.99
C LYS A 91 9.45 1.07 17.06
N ALA A 92 10.24 0.76 16.02
CA ALA A 92 11.64 1.19 15.95
C ALA A 92 11.77 2.71 15.86
N ALA A 93 10.88 3.39 15.11
CA ALA A 93 10.86 4.84 15.01
C ALA A 93 10.48 5.51 16.34
N GLU A 94 9.50 4.97 17.08
CA GLU A 94 9.11 5.47 18.40
C GLU A 94 10.25 5.35 19.44
N SER A 95 11.01 4.25 19.39
CA SER A 95 12.16 4.05 20.27
C SER A 95 13.32 5.02 20.01
N ILE A 96 13.40 5.65 18.83
CA ILE A 96 14.42 6.65 18.51
C ILE A 96 14.04 8.03 19.07
N ILE A 97 12.75 8.34 19.16
CA ILE A 97 12.24 9.63 19.66
C ILE A 97 12.33 9.73 21.20
N GLN A 98 12.38 8.59 21.90
CA GLN A 98 12.44 8.53 23.37
C GLN A 98 13.86 8.48 23.96
N LYS A 99 14.90 8.64 23.13
CA LYS A 99 16.31 8.79 23.56
C LYS A 99 16.79 10.21 23.34
#